data_AF-A0A9D2H2I6-F1
#
_entry.id   AF-A0A9D2H2I6-F1
#
_cell.length_a   1.000
_cell.length_b   1.000
_cell.length_c   1.000
_cell.angle_alpha   90.00
_cell.angle_beta   90.00
_cell.angle_gamma   90.00
#
_symmetry.space_group_name_H-M   'P 1'
#
loop_
_entity.id
_entity.type
_entity.pdbx_description
1 polymer ?
#
loop_
_entity_poly.entity_id
_entity_poly.type
_entity_poly.pdbx_seq_one_letter_code
_entity_poly.pdbx_strand_id
1 'polypeptide(L)'
;MSIPDTIVWLANFPATHAYEMVFLGSCSAMGLIGLALRRGPSRSRLEQLRIERGLRIVAQTRSWSFVALALVVLAGLAIALASLLFGPITRGCIYDHGVRADTIVDDEGGSFETVTFDAENGTRYTLNLPFFSPVTYPDRDATATGTDPLVVRYLPGHPQAYVVDTRESLDSWGEPIGE
;
A
#
# COMPACT_ATOMS: atom_id res chain seq x y z
N MET A 1 -4.35 -20.29 -0.99
CA MET A 1 -4.22 -18.89 -1.44
C MET A 1 -4.95 -18.74 -2.75
N SER A 2 -5.90 -17.82 -2.83
CA SER A 2 -6.59 -17.52 -4.08
C SER A 2 -5.90 -16.34 -4.80
N ILE A 3 -5.91 -16.35 -6.14
CA ILE A 3 -5.41 -15.23 -6.96
C ILE A 3 -6.01 -13.87 -6.54
N PRO A 4 -7.33 -13.75 -6.26
CA PRO A 4 -7.90 -12.46 -5.85
C PRO A 4 -7.32 -11.95 -4.53
N ASP A 5 -7.06 -12.82 -3.53
CA ASP A 5 -6.44 -12.39 -2.27
C ASP A 5 -5.05 -11.77 -2.50
N THR A 6 -4.27 -12.34 -3.42
CA THR A 6 -2.94 -11.83 -3.77
C THR A 6 -3.02 -10.48 -4.47
N ILE A 7 -4.03 -10.25 -5.32
CA ILE A 7 -4.25 -8.95 -5.97
C ILE A 7 -4.65 -7.90 -4.93
N VAL A 8 -5.56 -8.25 -4.01
CA VAL A 8 -5.99 -7.36 -2.92
C VAL A 8 -4.83 -7.03 -2.02
N TRP A 9 -4.00 -8.01 -1.65
CA TRP A 9 -2.79 -7.80 -0.89
C TRP A 9 -1.80 -6.87 -1.60
N LEU A 10 -1.57 -7.07 -2.90
CA LEU A 10 -0.66 -6.23 -3.68
C LEU A 10 -1.15 -4.77 -3.77
N ALA A 11 -2.46 -4.58 -3.90
CA ALA A 11 -3.09 -3.26 -3.90
C ALA A 11 -3.14 -2.63 -2.49
N ASN A 12 -3.11 -3.44 -1.43
CA ASN A 12 -3.22 -2.95 -0.06
C ASN A 12 -2.03 -2.08 0.33
N PHE A 13 -0.81 -2.48 -0.06
CA PHE A 13 0.39 -1.72 0.28
C PHE A 13 0.35 -0.24 -0.18
N PRO A 14 0.08 0.08 -1.47
CA PRO A 14 -0.07 1.47 -1.87
C PRO A 14 -1.30 2.15 -1.29
N ALA A 15 -2.34 1.40 -0.91
CA ALA A 15 -3.54 1.94 -0.31
C ALA A 15 -3.33 2.34 1.16
N THR A 16 -2.56 1.57 1.94
CA THR A 16 -2.22 1.84 3.35
C THR A 16 -1.07 2.82 3.53
N HIS A 17 -0.29 3.07 2.48
CA HIS A 17 0.78 4.07 2.43
C HIS A 17 0.47 5.13 1.37
N ALA A 18 -0.80 5.53 1.30
CA ALA A 18 -1.31 6.38 0.23
C ALA A 18 -0.52 7.70 0.16
N TYR A 19 -0.23 8.32 1.29
CA TYR A 19 0.49 9.59 1.34
C TYR A 19 1.91 9.45 0.77
N GLU A 20 2.69 8.47 1.26
CA GLU A 20 4.06 8.22 0.83
C GLU A 20 4.12 7.86 -0.65
N MET A 21 3.17 7.05 -1.12
CA MET A 21 3.10 6.58 -2.49
C MET A 21 2.66 7.67 -3.47
N VAL A 22 1.78 8.59 -3.06
CA VAL A 22 1.47 9.79 -3.87
C VAL A 22 2.70 10.67 -4.00
N PHE A 23 3.44 10.90 -2.91
CA PHE A 23 4.67 11.71 -2.95
C PHE A 23 5.72 11.09 -3.86
N LEU A 24 6.06 9.82 -3.64
CA LEU A 24 7.04 9.08 -4.44
C LEU A 24 6.61 8.99 -5.92
N GLY A 25 5.35 8.69 -6.17
CA GLY A 25 4.79 8.59 -7.51
C GLY A 25 4.83 9.92 -8.26
N SER A 26 4.47 11.02 -7.60
CA SER A 26 4.49 12.37 -8.18
C SER A 26 5.90 12.83 -8.51
N CYS A 27 6.86 12.68 -7.58
CA CYS A 27 8.26 13.02 -7.81
C CYS A 27 8.87 12.15 -8.94
N SER A 28 8.56 10.86 -8.96
CA SER A 28 9.04 9.94 -10.00
C SER A 28 8.47 10.27 -11.38
N ALA A 29 7.16 10.58 -11.45
CA ALA A 29 6.51 11.02 -12.68
C ALA A 29 7.12 12.33 -13.20
N MET A 30 7.37 13.30 -12.31
CA MET A 30 8.01 14.56 -12.67
C MET A 30 9.44 14.35 -13.21
N GLY A 31 10.21 13.43 -12.61
CA GLY A 31 11.52 13.03 -13.11
C GLY A 31 11.47 12.37 -14.48
N LEU A 32 10.48 11.48 -14.71
CA LEU A 32 10.24 10.85 -16.02
C LEU A 32 9.84 11.87 -17.09
N ILE A 33 8.97 12.82 -16.76
CA ILE A 33 8.58 13.92 -17.67
C ILE A 33 9.80 14.79 -17.98
N GLY A 34 10.61 15.14 -16.98
CA GLY A 34 11.84 15.90 -17.19
C GLY A 34 12.85 15.20 -18.10
N LEU A 35 12.98 13.87 -17.98
CA LEU A 35 13.79 13.04 -18.87
C LEU A 35 13.21 12.95 -20.29
N ALA A 36 11.90 12.84 -20.43
CA ALA A 36 11.23 12.79 -21.72
C ALA A 36 11.29 14.12 -22.48
N LEU A 37 11.20 15.25 -21.77
CA LEU A 37 11.30 16.59 -22.33
C LEU A 37 12.75 17.01 -22.63
N ARG A 38 13.74 16.39 -21.98
CA ARG A 38 15.14 16.51 -22.36
C ARG A 38 15.34 15.91 -23.75
N ARG A 39 15.30 16.78 -24.77
CA ARG A 39 15.77 16.45 -26.13
C ARG A 39 17.18 15.90 -26.01
N GLY A 40 17.34 14.60 -26.23
CA GLY A 40 18.65 13.96 -26.31
C GLY A 40 19.51 14.65 -27.38
N PRO A 41 20.84 14.66 -27.23
CA PRO A 41 21.71 15.23 -28.24
C PRO A 41 21.40 14.62 -29.62
N SER A 42 21.39 15.46 -30.66
CA SER A 42 21.30 15.07 -32.07
C SER A 42 22.02 13.74 -32.28
N ARG A 43 21.34 12.73 -32.83
CA ARG A 43 21.88 11.37 -33.02
C ARG A 43 23.27 11.46 -33.62
N SER A 44 24.29 11.23 -32.80
CA SER A 44 25.68 11.22 -33.22
C SER A 44 25.90 10.10 -34.24
N ARG A 45 26.80 10.32 -35.22
CA ARG A 45 27.25 9.28 -36.17
C ARG A 45 27.62 7.95 -35.48
N LEU A 46 28.04 7.99 -34.22
CA LEU A 46 28.32 6.81 -33.39
C LEU A 46 27.08 5.96 -33.04
N GLU A 47 25.91 6.60 -32.90
CA GLU A 47 24.63 5.91 -32.64
C GLU A 47 24.20 5.10 -33.87
N GLN A 48 24.35 5.69 -35.06
CA GLN A 48 24.12 4.99 -36.34
C GLN A 48 25.07 3.79 -36.49
N LEU A 49 26.36 3.97 -36.18
CA LEU A 49 27.34 2.88 -36.20
C LEU A 49 27.04 1.76 -35.17
N ARG A 50 26.46 2.07 -34.00
CA ARG A 50 25.99 1.05 -33.04
C ARG A 50 24.80 0.25 -33.54
N ILE A 51 23.88 0.91 -34.24
CA ILE A 51 22.71 0.26 -34.84
C ILE A 51 23.17 -0.69 -35.95
N GLU A 52 24.12 -0.27 -36.78
CA GLU A 52 24.72 -1.11 -37.84
C GLU A 52 25.50 -2.31 -37.28
N ARG A 53 26.14 -2.17 -36.11
CA ARG A 53 26.92 -3.25 -35.46
C ARG A 53 26.12 -4.14 -34.50
N GLY A 54 24.79 -4.02 -34.45
CA GLY A 54 23.93 -4.92 -33.66
C GLY A 54 23.90 -4.65 -32.14
N LEU A 55 24.49 -3.54 -31.65
CA LEU A 55 24.51 -3.15 -30.24
C LEU A 55 23.15 -2.66 -29.70
N ARG A 56 22.10 -2.72 -30.52
CA ARG A 56 20.76 -2.22 -30.25
C ARG A 56 20.00 -3.04 -29.20
N ILE A 57 20.39 -4.30 -28.98
CA ILE A 57 19.75 -5.22 -28.02
C ILE A 57 19.82 -4.66 -26.59
N VAL A 58 20.95 -4.04 -26.21
CA VAL A 58 21.15 -3.45 -24.86
C VAL A 58 20.33 -2.16 -24.67
N ALA A 59 20.12 -1.38 -25.73
CA ALA A 59 19.29 -0.17 -25.66
C ALA A 59 17.79 -0.49 -25.60
N GLN A 60 17.35 -1.56 -26.28
CA GLN A 60 15.94 -1.95 -26.34
C GLN A 60 15.45 -2.63 -25.04
N THR A 61 16.27 -3.47 -24.39
CA THR A 61 15.95 -4.00 -23.05
C THR A 61 15.87 -2.90 -22.00
N ARG A 62 16.78 -1.93 -22.05
CA ARG A 62 16.77 -0.76 -21.16
C ARG A 62 15.49 0.09 -21.32
N SER A 63 14.96 0.22 -22.53
CA SER A 63 13.71 0.96 -22.78
C SER A 63 12.50 0.27 -22.16
N TRP A 64 12.40 -1.06 -22.28
CA TRP A 64 11.26 -1.82 -21.76
C TRP A 64 11.23 -1.82 -20.23
N SER A 65 12.38 -1.91 -19.56
CA SER A 65 12.44 -1.81 -18.10
C SER A 65 11.94 -0.46 -17.59
N PHE A 66 12.23 0.63 -18.30
CA PHE A 66 11.71 1.96 -17.93
C PHE A 66 10.20 2.08 -18.14
N VAL A 67 9.65 1.50 -19.20
CA VAL A 67 8.20 1.48 -19.42
C VAL A 67 7.49 0.65 -18.36
N ALA A 68 8.00 -0.54 -18.04
CA ALA A 68 7.47 -1.39 -16.98
C ALA A 68 7.52 -0.68 -15.62
N LEU A 69 8.66 -0.05 -15.29
CA LEU A 69 8.80 0.73 -14.06
C LEU A 69 7.82 1.90 -14.02
N ALA A 70 7.68 2.65 -15.12
CA ALA A 70 6.72 3.75 -15.20
C ALA A 70 5.28 3.27 -14.99
N LEU A 71 4.91 2.13 -15.58
CA LEU A 71 3.59 1.54 -15.39
C LEU A 71 3.34 1.15 -13.93
N VAL A 72 4.32 0.52 -13.27
CA VAL A 72 4.22 0.16 -11.84
C VAL A 72 4.08 1.41 -10.96
N VAL A 73 4.90 2.43 -11.21
CA VAL A 73 4.86 3.70 -10.46
C VAL A 73 3.52 4.41 -10.65
N LEU A 74 3.02 4.48 -11.89
CA LEU A 74 1.74 5.13 -12.20
C LEU A 74 0.55 4.34 -11.65
N ALA A 75 0.59 3.02 -11.69
CA ALA A 75 -0.44 2.17 -11.09
C ALA A 75 -0.49 2.35 -9.57
N GLY A 76 0.67 2.33 -8.90
CA GLY A 76 0.78 2.60 -7.46
C GLY A 76 0.27 4.00 -7.10
N LEU A 77 0.64 5.02 -7.90
CA LEU A 77 0.16 6.39 -7.74
C LEU A 77 -1.36 6.49 -7.88
N ALA A 78 -1.95 5.82 -8.87
CA ALA A 78 -3.40 5.81 -9.08
C ALA A 78 -4.15 5.16 -7.91
N ILE A 79 -3.64 4.03 -7.41
CA ILE A 79 -4.22 3.35 -6.24
C ILE A 79 -4.10 4.22 -4.98
N ALA A 80 -2.94 4.84 -4.77
CA ALA A 80 -2.69 5.71 -3.63
C ALA A 80 -3.61 6.96 -3.66
N LEU A 81 -3.74 7.62 -4.82
CA LEU A 81 -4.68 8.73 -5.01
C LEU A 81 -6.13 8.33 -4.75
N ALA A 82 -6.57 7.19 -5.32
CA ALA A 82 -7.91 6.69 -5.08
C ALA A 82 -8.14 6.41 -3.59
N SER A 83 -7.15 5.83 -2.91
CA SER A 83 -7.21 5.49 -1.49
C SER A 83 -7.24 6.73 -0.60
N LEU A 84 -6.56 7.81 -0.99
CA LEU A 84 -6.61 9.08 -0.28
C LEU A 84 -7.96 9.80 -0.43
N LEU A 85 -8.57 9.71 -1.62
CA LEU A 85 -9.83 10.41 -1.92
C LEU A 85 -11.07 9.67 -1.38
N PHE A 86 -11.11 8.35 -1.56
CA PHE A 86 -12.30 7.53 -1.28
C PHE A 86 -12.15 6.67 -0.03
N GLY A 87 -10.99 6.71 0.64
CA GLY A 87 -10.59 5.70 1.60
C GLY A 87 -9.96 4.48 0.89
N PRO A 88 -9.07 3.73 1.55
CA PRO A 88 -8.44 2.55 0.97
C PRO A 88 -9.41 1.54 0.39
N ILE A 89 -9.31 1.40 -0.93
CA ILE A 89 -10.22 0.62 -1.79
C ILE A 89 -10.24 -0.88 -1.47
N THR A 90 -9.24 -1.38 -0.74
CA THR A 90 -9.10 -2.80 -0.36
C THR A 90 -9.90 -3.14 0.90
N ARG A 91 -10.33 -2.16 1.70
CA ARG A 91 -10.91 -2.40 3.03
C ARG A 91 -12.20 -3.19 3.03
N GLY A 92 -13.16 -2.84 2.17
CA GLY A 92 -14.43 -3.58 2.09
C GLY A 92 -14.20 -5.06 1.77
N CYS A 93 -13.26 -5.34 0.86
CA CYS A 93 -12.90 -6.72 0.53
C CYS A 93 -12.27 -7.46 1.72
N ILE A 94 -11.32 -6.84 2.41
CA ILE A 94 -10.68 -7.42 3.61
C ILE A 94 -11.71 -7.57 4.74
N TYR A 95 -12.65 -6.64 4.87
CA TYR A 95 -13.72 -6.70 5.88
C TYR A 95 -14.66 -7.89 5.64
N ASP A 96 -15.08 -8.09 4.40
CA ASP A 96 -16.04 -9.12 4.02
C ASP A 96 -15.43 -10.54 4.00
N HIS A 97 -14.14 -10.66 3.65
CA HIS A 97 -13.47 -11.96 3.44
C HIS A 97 -12.38 -12.26 4.48
N GLY A 98 -12.06 -11.31 5.35
CA GLY A 98 -11.01 -11.44 6.35
C GLY A 98 -11.47 -12.20 7.58
N VAL A 99 -10.50 -12.85 8.23
CA VAL A 99 -10.65 -13.49 9.53
C VAL A 99 -10.45 -12.45 10.62
N ARG A 100 -11.25 -12.54 11.68
CA ARG A 100 -11.18 -11.66 12.85
C ARG A 100 -10.10 -12.15 13.82
N ALA A 101 -9.36 -11.22 14.40
CA ALA A 101 -8.49 -11.44 15.55
C ALA A 101 -8.57 -10.24 16.50
N ASP A 102 -8.61 -10.55 17.79
CA ASP A 102 -8.55 -9.53 18.83
C ASP A 102 -7.10 -9.03 18.96
N THR A 103 -6.94 -7.72 19.18
CA THR A 103 -5.61 -7.17 19.41
C THR A 103 -5.12 -7.45 20.81
N ILE A 104 -3.82 -7.64 20.90
CA ILE A 104 -3.10 -7.78 22.15
C ILE A 104 -2.62 -6.40 22.55
N VAL A 105 -3.22 -5.85 23.59
CA VAL A 105 -2.79 -4.60 24.21
C VAL A 105 -1.58 -4.95 25.09
N ASP A 106 -0.38 -4.56 24.67
CA ASP A 106 0.84 -4.75 25.45
C ASP A 106 1.03 -3.56 26.41
N ASP A 107 0.94 -3.81 27.72
CA ASP A 107 1.04 -2.80 28.79
C ASP A 107 2.45 -2.16 28.86
N GLU A 108 3.49 -2.83 28.34
CA GLU A 108 4.86 -2.34 28.31
C GLU A 108 5.17 -1.58 27.01
N GLY A 109 4.56 -0.40 26.86
CA GLY A 109 4.99 0.58 25.86
C GLY A 109 4.42 0.37 24.45
N GLY A 110 3.19 -0.15 24.35
CA GLY A 110 2.42 -0.08 23.10
C GLY A 110 2.45 1.34 22.53
N SER A 111 3.00 1.49 21.33
CA SER A 111 2.92 2.76 20.62
C SER A 111 1.48 2.98 20.20
N PHE A 112 0.99 4.22 20.34
CA PHE A 112 -0.28 4.67 19.76
C PHE A 112 -0.39 4.34 18.26
N GLU A 113 0.74 4.09 17.60
CA GLU A 113 0.89 3.83 16.18
C GLU A 113 1.04 2.35 15.81
N THR A 114 0.88 1.39 16.74
CA THR A 114 1.07 -0.03 16.42
C THR A 114 -0.05 -0.92 16.92
N VAL A 115 -0.39 -1.93 16.13
CA VAL A 115 -1.37 -2.97 16.46
C VAL A 115 -0.71 -4.32 16.44
N THR A 116 -0.89 -5.07 17.52
CA THR A 116 -0.38 -6.43 17.66
C THR A 116 -1.54 -7.42 17.76
N PHE A 117 -1.49 -8.52 17.03
CA PHE A 117 -2.48 -9.59 17.12
C PHE A 117 -1.85 -10.95 16.80
N ASP A 118 -2.47 -12.02 17.31
CA ASP A 118 -2.09 -13.40 16.98
C ASP A 118 -2.98 -13.90 15.84
N ALA A 119 -2.36 -14.29 14.72
CA ALA A 119 -3.09 -14.83 13.58
C ALA A 119 -3.37 -16.34 13.74
N GLU A 120 -4.32 -16.88 12.96
CA GLU A 120 -4.70 -18.31 12.99
C GLU A 120 -3.53 -19.25 12.67
N ASN A 121 -2.50 -18.75 11.99
CA ASN A 121 -1.27 -19.49 11.72
C ASN A 121 -0.35 -19.62 12.96
N GLY A 122 -0.77 -19.12 14.12
CA GLY A 122 -0.03 -19.13 15.38
C GLY A 122 1.13 -18.13 15.43
N THR A 123 1.24 -17.23 14.45
CA THR A 123 2.28 -16.20 14.41
C THR A 123 1.73 -14.88 14.92
N ARG A 124 2.50 -14.21 15.79
CA ARG A 124 2.22 -12.86 16.25
C ARG A 124 2.66 -11.85 15.21
N TYR A 125 1.76 -10.94 14.86
CA TYR A 125 2.05 -9.83 13.95
C TYR A 125 1.95 -8.51 14.70
N THR A 126 2.93 -7.64 14.49
CA THR A 126 2.92 -6.24 14.94
C THR A 126 2.99 -5.36 13.71
N LEU A 127 1.92 -4.60 13.47
CA LEU A 127 1.74 -3.78 12.27
C LEU A 127 1.59 -2.32 12.67
N ASN A 128 2.04 -1.42 11.79
CA ASN A 128 1.89 0.01 11.98
C ASN A 128 0.46 0.45 11.62
N LEU A 129 -0.16 1.28 12.46
CA LEU A 129 -1.39 2.02 12.22
C LEU A 129 -1.04 3.34 11.50
N PRO A 130 -1.23 3.42 10.17
CA PRO A 130 -0.83 4.62 9.44
C PRO A 130 -1.77 5.79 9.77
N PHE A 131 -1.19 6.88 10.30
CA PHE A 131 -1.91 8.07 10.71
C PHE A 131 -2.63 8.79 9.55
N PHE A 132 -1.97 8.91 8.39
CA PHE A 132 -2.49 9.65 7.23
C PHE A 132 -3.48 8.86 6.37
N SER A 133 -3.68 7.57 6.66
CA SER A 133 -4.61 6.70 5.93
C SER A 133 -5.27 5.72 6.90
N PRO A 134 -6.19 6.22 7.77
CA PRO A 134 -6.64 5.53 8.98
C PRO A 134 -7.28 4.19 8.66
N VAL A 135 -6.72 3.04 9.03
CA VAL A 135 -7.10 1.66 8.58
C VAL A 135 -8.44 1.14 9.10
N THR A 136 -9.37 2.03 9.41
CA THR A 136 -10.70 1.75 9.95
C THR A 136 -11.73 1.50 8.86
N TYR A 137 -12.67 0.59 9.13
CA TYR A 137 -13.84 0.29 8.29
C TYR A 137 -14.94 -0.37 9.15
N PRO A 138 -16.25 -0.13 8.88
CA PRO A 138 -16.82 0.72 7.83
C PRO A 138 -16.63 2.22 8.02
N ASP A 139 -16.34 2.68 9.24
CA ASP A 139 -16.31 4.12 9.53
C ASP A 139 -14.94 4.70 9.22
N ARG A 140 -14.84 5.37 8.08
CA ARG A 140 -13.56 5.89 7.54
C ARG A 140 -12.92 6.96 8.43
N ASP A 141 -13.75 7.76 9.09
CA ASP A 141 -13.31 8.91 9.87
C ASP A 141 -13.12 8.54 11.36
N ALA A 142 -13.39 7.28 11.73
CA ALA A 142 -13.13 6.77 13.05
C ALA A 142 -11.61 6.67 13.28
N THR A 143 -11.18 7.11 14.47
CA THR A 143 -9.78 7.09 14.87
C THR A 143 -9.58 5.94 15.85
N ALA A 144 -8.66 5.05 15.52
CA ALA A 144 -8.27 3.93 16.35
C ALA A 144 -6.81 4.11 16.77
N THR A 145 -6.52 3.77 18.01
CA THR A 145 -5.19 3.89 18.60
C THR A 145 -4.69 2.52 19.05
N GLY A 146 -3.37 2.29 19.00
CA GLY A 146 -2.77 1.01 19.37
C GLY A 146 -3.02 0.55 20.82
N THR A 147 -3.50 1.45 21.67
CA THR A 147 -3.88 1.21 23.07
C THR A 147 -5.34 0.78 23.24
N ASP A 148 -6.16 0.93 22.20
CA ASP A 148 -7.58 0.59 22.26
C ASP A 148 -7.77 -0.94 22.15
N PRO A 149 -8.82 -1.50 22.75
CA PRO A 149 -9.23 -2.88 22.52
C PRO A 149 -9.84 -3.03 21.12
N LEU A 150 -8.96 -3.16 20.13
CA LEU A 150 -9.31 -3.23 18.72
C LEU A 150 -9.62 -4.67 18.29
N VAL A 151 -10.53 -4.79 17.32
CA VAL A 151 -10.77 -6.01 16.56
C VAL A 151 -10.26 -5.80 15.15
N VAL A 152 -9.30 -6.62 14.75
CA VAL A 152 -8.69 -6.57 13.41
C VAL A 152 -9.27 -7.66 12.55
N ARG A 153 -9.52 -7.34 11.28
CA ARG A 153 -9.77 -8.32 10.23
C ARG A 153 -8.61 -8.35 9.26
N TYR A 154 -8.12 -9.54 8.94
CA TYR A 154 -6.99 -9.72 8.04
C TYR A 154 -7.23 -10.86 7.06
N LEU A 155 -6.53 -10.83 5.92
CA LEU A 155 -6.56 -11.94 4.97
C LEU A 155 -5.67 -13.09 5.49
N PRO A 156 -6.18 -14.33 5.65
CA PRO A 156 -5.42 -15.43 6.26
C PRO A 156 -4.10 -15.77 5.56
N GLY A 157 -4.07 -15.63 4.23
CA GLY A 157 -2.85 -15.83 3.42
C GLY A 157 -1.88 -14.65 3.46
N HIS A 158 -2.35 -13.47 3.89
CA HIS A 158 -1.59 -12.22 3.90
C HIS A 158 -1.97 -11.36 5.12
N PRO A 159 -1.52 -11.70 6.34
CA PRO A 159 -1.91 -10.97 7.56
C PRO A 159 -1.52 -9.49 7.58
N GLN A 160 -0.54 -9.08 6.77
CA GLN A 160 -0.20 -7.68 6.52
C GLN A 160 -1.34 -6.87 5.86
N ALA A 161 -2.27 -7.52 5.18
CA ALA A 161 -3.47 -6.91 4.64
C ALA A 161 -4.59 -7.00 5.67
N TYR A 162 -4.74 -5.92 6.43
CA TYR A 162 -5.66 -5.86 7.56
C TYR A 162 -6.48 -4.57 7.58
N VAL A 163 -7.57 -4.59 8.36
CA VAL A 163 -8.47 -3.48 8.62
C VAL A 163 -8.95 -3.55 10.07
N VAL A 164 -9.14 -2.41 10.72
CA VAL A 164 -9.73 -2.31 12.05
C VAL A 164 -11.26 -2.26 11.89
N ASP A 165 -11.95 -3.23 12.49
CA ASP A 165 -13.41 -3.33 12.47
C ASP A 165 -14.02 -2.35 13.46
N THR A 166 -14.52 -1.21 13.00
CA THR A 166 -15.02 -0.13 13.86
C THR A 166 -16.29 -0.51 14.61
N ARG A 167 -17.05 -1.52 14.14
CA ARG A 167 -18.28 -1.96 14.80
C ARG A 167 -18.05 -2.84 16.01
N GLU A 168 -16.93 -3.55 16.02
CA GLU A 168 -16.59 -4.52 17.06
C GLU A 168 -15.47 -3.99 17.97
N SER A 169 -14.72 -2.97 17.51
CA SER A 169 -13.67 -2.32 18.29
C SER A 169 -14.25 -1.29 19.25
N LEU A 170 -13.69 -1.24 20.45
CA LEU A 170 -14.02 -0.23 21.46
C LEU A 170 -12.84 0.70 21.66
N ASP A 171 -13.09 1.93 22.09
CA ASP A 171 -12.07 2.89 22.48
C ASP A 171 -11.61 2.64 23.94
N SER A 172 -10.62 3.42 24.38
CA SER A 172 -10.13 3.40 25.76
C SER A 172 -11.19 3.68 26.85
N TRP A 173 -12.36 4.23 26.49
CA TRP A 173 -13.47 4.49 27.40
C TRP A 173 -14.53 3.37 27.40
N GLY A 174 -14.35 2.35 26.55
CA GLY A 174 -15.29 1.25 26.37
C GLY A 174 -16.48 1.60 25.46
N GLU A 175 -16.39 2.70 24.72
CA GLU A 175 -17.38 3.12 23.74
C GLU A 175 -17.02 2.57 22.35
N PRO A 176 -18.00 2.27 21.48
CA PRO A 176 -17.71 1.82 20.12
C PRO A 176 -16.96 2.90 19.33
N ILE A 177 -15.94 2.48 18.59
CA ILE A 177 -15.12 3.38 17.75
C ILE A 177 -15.92 3.88 16.54
N GLY A 178 -16.90 3.10 16.07
CA GLY A 178 -17.80 3.43 14.97
C GLY A 178 -19.21 3.85 15.43
N GLU A 179 -19.95 4.53 14.54
CA GLU A 179 -21.36 4.93 14.73
C GLU A 179 -22.37 3.91 14.17
#